data_AF-A0A1M6KTD0-F1
#
_entry.id   AF-A0A1M6KTD0-F1
#
_cell.length_a   1.000
_cell.length_b   1.000
_cell.length_c   1.000
_cell.angle_alpha   90.00
_cell.angle_beta   90.00
_cell.angle_gamma   90.00
#
_symmetry.space_group_name_H-M   'P 1'
#
loop_
_entity.id
_entity.type
_entity.pdbx_description
1 polymer ?
#
loop_
_entity_poly.entity_id
_entity_poly.type
_entity_poly.pdbx_seq_one_letter_code
_entity_poly.pdbx_strand_id
1 'polypeptide(L)' 'MREVNHPLHLKDLGVPEDGPVECAIHAMGDAVSLYNARPISTPEEILELFKQVY' A
#
# COMPACT_ATOMS: atom_id res chain seq x y z
N MET A 1 -11.74 8.12 -9.59
CA MET A 1 -10.65 7.29 -10.17
C MET A 1 -10.94 6.90 -11.62
N ARG A 2 -11.92 6.03 -11.90
CA ARG A 2 -12.24 5.59 -13.28
C ARG A 2 -12.71 6.71 -14.22
N GLU A 3 -13.61 7.56 -13.75
CA GLU A 3 -14.17 8.68 -14.54
C GLU A 3 -13.14 9.72 -14.97
N VAL A 4 -11.98 9.74 -14.31
CA VAL A 4 -10.87 10.67 -14.58
C VAL A 4 -9.63 9.96 -15.11
N ASN A 5 -9.77 8.70 -15.55
CA ASN A 5 -8.67 7.87 -16.07
C ASN A 5 -7.45 7.75 -15.11
N HIS A 6 -7.69 7.73 -13.80
CA HIS A 6 -6.64 7.50 -12.81
C HIS A 6 -6.25 6.01 -12.76
N PRO A 7 -4.95 5.66 -12.76
CA PRO A 7 -4.46 4.29 -12.58
C PRO A 7 -5.07 3.60 -11.35
N LEU A 8 -5.43 2.33 -11.46
CA LEU A 8 -6.08 1.60 -10.35
C LEU A 8 -5.14 0.59 -9.69
N HIS A 9 -4.07 0.20 -10.38
CA HIS A 9 -3.12 -0.78 -9.90
C HIS A 9 -1.71 -0.22 -9.82
N LEU A 10 -0.88 -0.75 -8.93
CA LEU A 10 0.51 -0.34 -8.76
C LEU A 10 1.35 -0.67 -10.00
N LYS A 11 1.09 -1.79 -10.67
CA LYS A 11 1.78 -2.15 -11.93
C LYS A 11 1.50 -1.16 -13.06
N ASP A 12 0.35 -0.47 -13.05
CA ASP A 12 0.02 0.56 -14.05
C ASP A 12 0.94 1.81 -13.89
N LEU A 13 1.60 1.93 -12.74
CA LEU A 13 2.58 2.98 -12.42
C LEU A 13 4.04 2.48 -12.51
N GLY A 14 4.27 1.23 -12.90
CA GLY A 14 5.61 0.65 -13.02
C GLY A 14 6.26 0.24 -11.69
N VAL A 15 5.46 0.00 -10.64
CA VAL A 15 5.97 -0.51 -9.37
C VAL A 15 6.44 -1.97 -9.54
N PRO A 16 7.67 -2.33 -9.13
CA PRO A 16 8.16 -3.71 -9.15
C PRO A 16 7.38 -4.64 -8.20
N GLU A 17 7.25 -5.93 -8.54
CA GLU A 17 6.46 -6.90 -7.76
C GLU A 17 7.04 -7.19 -6.37
N ASP A 18 8.35 -7.05 -6.22
CA ASP A 18 9.09 -7.23 -4.97
C ASP A 18 9.13 -5.95 -4.10
N GLY A 19 8.85 -4.79 -4.68
CA GLY A 19 8.82 -3.49 -3.98
C GLY A 19 7.84 -3.42 -2.79
N PRO A 20 6.60 -3.93 -2.88
CA PRO A 20 5.60 -3.85 -1.82
C PRO A 20 6.02 -4.40 -0.46
N VAL A 21 6.94 -5.38 -0.40
CA VAL A 21 7.36 -6.00 0.86
C VAL A 21 8.07 -5.01 1.76
N GLU A 22 9.07 -4.29 1.23
CA GLU A 22 9.81 -3.28 1.98
C GLU A 22 8.95 -2.05 2.28
N CYS A 23 8.10 -1.65 1.32
CA CYS A 23 7.15 -0.54 1.51
C CYS A 23 6.19 -0.79 2.68
N ALA A 24 5.77 -2.03 2.93
CA ALA A 24 4.87 -2.35 4.04
C ALA A 24 5.52 -2.08 5.41
N ILE A 25 6.81 -2.38 5.55
CA ILE A 25 7.58 -2.12 6.77
C ILE A 25 7.70 -0.61 6.99
N HIS A 26 8.06 0.15 5.95
CA HIS A 26 8.18 1.61 6.04
C HIS A 26 6.83 2.29 6.32
N ALA A 27 5.75 1.82 5.69
CA ALA A 27 4.41 2.36 5.91
C ALA A 27 3.95 2.19 7.36
N MET A 28 4.28 1.07 8.01
CA MET A 28 3.97 0.87 9.44
C MET A 28 4.68 1.89 10.35
N GLY A 29 5.92 2.29 9.99
CA GLY A 29 6.69 3.30 10.71
C GLY A 29 6.36 4.75 10.36
N ASP A 30 5.54 5.00 9.34
CA ASP A 30 5.14 6.34 8.94
C ASP A 30 4.23 6.97 10.00
N ALA A 31 4.51 8.23 10.38
CA ALA A 31 3.73 8.96 11.37
C ALA A 31 2.24 9.07 11.01
N VAL A 32 1.88 9.03 9.72
CA VAL A 32 0.47 9.06 9.29
C VAL A 32 -0.30 7.80 9.73
N SER A 33 0.39 6.67 9.90
CA SER A 33 -0.23 5.39 10.32
C SER A 33 -0.78 5.44 11.74
N LEU A 34 -0.26 6.33 12.60
CA LEU A 34 -0.77 6.56 13.97
C LEU A 34 -2.25 7.00 13.98
N TYR A 35 -2.69 7.67 12.92
CA TYR A 35 -4.02 8.24 12.83
C TYR A 35 -4.97 7.40 11.96
N ASN A 36 -4.55 6.20 11.55
CA ASN A 36 -5.42 5.30 10.82
C ASN A 36 -6.59 4.84 11.71
N ALA A 37 -7.83 5.04 11.24
CA ALA A 37 -9.04 4.68 11.99
C ALA A 37 -9.14 3.18 12.26
N ARG A 38 -8.49 2.36 11.44
CA ARG A 38 -8.25 0.93 11.68
C ARG A 38 -6.79 0.74 12.10
N PRO A 39 -6.48 0.53 13.39
CA PRO A 39 -5.11 0.30 13.84
C PRO A 39 -4.49 -0.88 13.10
N ILE A 40 -3.22 -0.71 12.71
CA ILE A 40 -2.42 -1.75 12.05
C ILE A 40 -1.48 -2.32 13.10
N SER A 41 -1.38 -3.65 13.14
CA SER A 41 -0.54 -4.35 14.13
C SER A 41 0.74 -4.92 13.54
N THR A 42 0.75 -5.24 12.24
CA THR A 42 1.92 -5.85 11.59
C THR A 42 2.10 -5.36 10.14
N PRO A 43 3.33 -5.40 9.58
CA PRO A 43 3.56 -5.07 8.17
C PRO A 43 2.78 -5.96 7.22
N GLU A 44 2.50 -7.22 7.58
CA GLU A 44 1.76 -8.16 6.74
C GLU A 44 0.33 -7.66 6.45
N GLU A 45 -0.31 -6.99 7.39
CA GLU A 45 -1.64 -6.39 7.17
C GLU A 45 -1.61 -5.32 6.07
N ILE A 46 -0.52 -4.55 5.98
CA ILE A 46 -0.30 -3.55 4.92
C ILE A 46 0.07 -4.24 3.61
N LEU A 47 0.92 -5.27 3.67
CA LEU A 47 1.32 -6.03 2.49
C LEU A 47 0.12 -6.68 1.80
N GLU A 48 -0.84 -7.23 2.56
CA GLU A 48 -2.08 -7.75 2.00
C GLU A 48 -2.94 -6.68 1.32
N LEU A 49 -2.87 -5.42 1.77
CA LEU A 49 -3.51 -4.30 1.06
C LEU A 49 -2.79 -3.97 -0.25
N PHE A 50 -1.46 -3.94 -0.26
CA PHE A 50 -0.71 -3.73 -1.50
C PHE A 50 -0.98 -4.83 -2.54
N LYS A 51 -1.06 -6.10 -2.12
CA LYS A 51 -1.40 -7.23 -3.00
C LYS A 51 -2.79 -7.09 -3.64
N GLN A 52 -3.76 -6.50 -2.96
CA GLN A 52 -5.10 -6.28 -3.50
C GLN A 52 -5.13 -5.28 -4.65
N VAL A 53 -4.16 -4.36 -4.69
CA VAL A 53 -4.11 -3.26 -5.67
C VAL A 53 -2.86 -3.33 -6.55
N TYR A 54 -2.19 -4.48 -6.64
CA TYR A 54 -0.99 -4.63 -7.46
C TYR A 54 -1.28 -4.65 -8.97
#